data_AF-A0A7J0E4P0-F1
#
_entry.id   AF-A0A7J0E4P0-F1
#
_cell.length_a   1.000
_cell.length_b   1.000
_cell.length_c   1.000
_cell.angle_alpha   90.00
_cell.angle_beta   90.00
_cell.angle_gamma   90.00
#
_symmetry.space_group_name_H-M   'P 1'
#
loop_
_entity.id
_entity.type
_entity.pdbx_description
1 polymer ?
#
loop_
_entity_poly.entity_id
_entity_poly.type
_entity_poly.pdbx_seq_one_letter_code
_entity_poly.pdbx_strand_id
1 'polypeptide(L)'
;MVLVKDIQTRRRGRSPHRDDQTNRCRDKSTTQKIKDLDTQIDAINTGVKDPVTLNAFIRHAEPLFTERVMKVRVLSKFKLPSQLRVYEGKTNPIDHLDSYKNLIMLQGYSDEVMCKGFSANLKGLVRS
;
A
#
# COMPACT_ATOMS: atom_id res chain seq x y z
N MET A 1 -59.28 53.37 56.24
CA MET A 1 -59.49 52.16 55.41
C MET A 1 -58.64 51.04 55.97
N VAL A 2 -59.30 49.95 56.35
CA VAL A 2 -58.72 48.69 56.85
C VAL A 2 -58.20 47.90 55.65
N LEU A 3 -56.98 47.35 55.73
CA LEU A 3 -56.74 45.90 55.52
C LEU A 3 -55.30 45.52 55.90
N VAL A 4 -55.18 44.72 56.96
CA VAL A 4 -54.04 43.86 57.26
C VAL A 4 -54.24 42.56 56.45
N LYS A 5 -53.21 42.09 55.72
CA LYS A 5 -53.02 40.70 55.25
C LYS A 5 -51.51 40.49 55.04
N ASP A 6 -50.81 39.84 55.96
CA ASP A 6 -50.63 38.39 56.13
C ASP A 6 -49.42 37.82 55.39
N ILE A 7 -48.65 37.06 56.16
CA ILE A 7 -47.39 36.39 55.86
C ILE A 7 -47.64 35.15 55.00
N GLN A 8 -46.85 34.91 53.96
CA GLN A 8 -46.62 33.52 53.51
C GLN A 8 -45.21 33.28 52.96
N THR A 9 -44.58 32.31 53.63
CA THR A 9 -43.27 31.67 53.45
C THR A 9 -42.98 31.03 52.08
N ARG A 10 -41.68 30.96 51.72
CA ARG A 10 -40.97 29.93 50.89
C ARG A 10 -41.52 29.71 49.46
N ARG A 11 -40.70 29.65 48.40
CA ARG A 11 -39.71 28.59 48.08
C ARG A 11 -38.76 29.05 46.96
N ARG A 12 -37.51 28.57 47.02
CA ARG A 12 -36.52 28.61 45.92
C ARG A 12 -37.11 27.97 44.67
N GLY A 13 -37.17 28.72 43.56
CA GLY A 13 -37.49 28.21 42.23
C GLY A 13 -36.24 28.20 41.37
N ARG A 14 -35.80 27.00 40.99
CA ARG A 14 -34.55 26.69 40.27
C ARG A 14 -34.72 26.99 38.77
N SER A 15 -33.69 27.55 38.17
CA SER A 15 -33.59 27.85 36.72
C SER A 15 -33.83 26.59 35.85
N PRO A 16 -34.64 26.65 34.76
CA PRO A 16 -34.70 25.56 33.80
C PRO A 16 -33.59 25.70 32.77
N HIS A 17 -32.60 24.84 32.96
CA HIS A 17 -31.57 24.36 32.05
C HIS A 17 -32.09 24.17 30.60
N ARG A 18 -31.59 24.99 29.66
CA ARG A 18 -31.92 24.92 28.21
C ARG A 18 -30.78 24.33 27.36
N ASP A 19 -29.84 23.60 27.96
CA ASP A 19 -28.61 23.18 27.26
C ASP A 19 -28.48 21.65 27.03
N ASP A 20 -29.40 20.82 27.54
CA ASP A 20 -29.30 19.35 27.44
C ASP A 20 -29.91 18.75 26.15
N GLN A 21 -30.80 19.47 25.47
CA GLN A 21 -31.54 18.94 24.32
C GLN A 21 -30.71 18.93 23.02
N THR A 22 -29.79 19.90 22.85
CA THR A 22 -28.99 20.07 21.63
C THR A 22 -27.88 19.02 21.53
N ASN A 23 -27.29 18.60 22.66
CA ASN A 23 -26.27 17.54 22.70
C ASN A 23 -26.84 16.17 22.30
N ARG A 24 -28.00 15.77 22.85
CA ARG A 24 -28.61 14.47 22.52
C ARG A 24 -28.93 14.28 21.04
N CYS A 25 -29.28 15.35 20.32
CA CYS A 25 -29.56 15.27 18.89
C CYS A 25 -28.28 15.14 18.06
N ARG A 26 -27.23 15.87 18.45
CA ARG A 26 -25.91 15.80 17.83
C ARG A 26 -25.27 14.42 18.02
N ASP A 27 -25.37 13.87 19.22
CA ASP A 27 -24.82 12.55 19.57
C ASP A 27 -25.51 11.40 18.82
N LYS A 28 -26.82 11.51 18.60
CA LYS A 28 -27.56 10.56 17.75
C LYS A 28 -27.11 10.65 16.29
N SER A 29 -26.89 11.86 15.78
CA SER A 29 -26.42 12.07 14.42
C SER A 29 -25.00 11.54 14.19
N THR A 30 -24.09 11.75 15.14
CA THR A 30 -22.72 11.21 15.07
C THR A 30 -22.70 9.69 15.20
N THR A 31 -23.50 9.13 16.10
CA THR A 31 -23.63 7.66 16.26
C THR A 31 -24.16 7.01 14.99
N GLN A 32 -25.12 7.64 14.30
CA GLN A 32 -25.65 7.11 13.05
C GLN A 32 -24.60 7.13 11.94
N LYS A 33 -23.85 8.23 11.80
CA LYS A 33 -22.78 8.35 10.81
C LYS A 33 -21.68 7.30 10.98
N ILE A 34 -21.31 6.98 12.22
CA ILE A 34 -20.31 5.94 12.50
C ILE A 34 -20.80 4.59 12.00
N LYS A 35 -22.06 4.23 12.30
CA LYS A 35 -22.68 2.97 11.83
C LYS A 35 -22.76 2.88 10.31
N ASP A 36 -23.07 4.00 9.65
CA ASP A 36 -23.16 4.06 8.19
C ASP A 36 -21.77 3.88 7.55
N LEU A 37 -20.72 4.40 8.18
CA LEU A 37 -19.33 4.20 7.75
C LEU A 37 -18.86 2.76 7.98
N ASP A 38 -19.16 2.17 9.13
CA ASP A 38 -18.85 0.75 9.42
C ASP A 38 -19.51 -0.17 8.39
N THR A 39 -20.79 0.09 8.06
CA THR A 39 -21.52 -0.67 7.04
C THR A 39 -20.89 -0.55 5.65
N GLN A 40 -20.37 0.63 5.28
CA GLN A 40 -19.67 0.82 4.01
C GLN A 40 -18.33 0.07 3.97
N ILE A 41 -17.57 0.07 5.06
CA ILE A 41 -16.30 -0.66 5.15
C ILE A 41 -16.54 -2.17 5.03
N ASP A 42 -17.55 -2.69 5.70
CA ASP A 42 -17.92 -4.12 5.62
C ASP A 42 -18.40 -4.52 4.22
N ALA A 43 -19.14 -3.65 3.52
CA ALA A 43 -19.54 -3.88 2.14
C ALA A 43 -18.33 -3.94 1.18
N ILE A 44 -17.32 -3.09 1.38
CA ILE A 44 -16.08 -3.10 0.60
C ILE A 44 -15.29 -4.39 0.88
N ASN A 45 -15.16 -4.77 2.15
CA ASN A 45 -14.40 -5.94 2.56
C ASN A 45 -15.06 -7.26 2.12
N THR A 46 -16.39 -7.30 2.04
CA THR A 46 -17.13 -8.49 1.58
C THR A 46 -17.17 -8.63 0.05
N GLY A 47 -16.93 -7.55 -0.70
CA GLY A 47 -16.83 -7.54 -2.16
C GLY A 47 -15.47 -8.02 -2.70
N VAL A 48 -14.40 -7.90 -1.91
CA VAL A 48 -13.05 -8.37 -2.26
C VAL A 48 -12.86 -9.79 -1.72
N LYS A 49 -13.49 -10.77 -2.36
CA LYS A 49 -13.46 -12.18 -1.90
C LYS A 49 -12.17 -12.92 -2.19
N ASP A 50 -11.29 -12.37 -3.03
CA ASP A 50 -9.98 -12.94 -3.25
C ASP A 50 -8.97 -11.80 -3.32
N PRO A 51 -7.85 -11.87 -2.57
CA PRO A 51 -6.68 -11.15 -3.00
C PRO A 51 -6.43 -11.65 -4.41
N VAL A 52 -6.53 -10.76 -5.41
CA VAL A 52 -5.93 -11.02 -6.72
C VAL A 52 -4.47 -11.28 -6.41
N THR A 53 -4.15 -12.56 -6.25
CA THR A 53 -2.84 -12.98 -5.80
C THR A 53 -1.90 -12.46 -6.86
N LEU A 54 -0.85 -11.77 -6.44
CA LEU A 54 0.22 -11.32 -7.32
C LEU A 54 0.62 -12.44 -8.32
N ASN A 55 0.51 -13.70 -7.87
CA ASN A 55 0.68 -14.91 -8.65
C ASN A 55 -0.29 -15.09 -9.84
N ALA A 56 -1.58 -14.78 -9.68
CA ALA A 56 -2.54 -14.76 -10.79
C ALA A 56 -2.21 -13.67 -11.81
N PHE A 57 -1.78 -12.50 -11.35
CA PHE A 57 -1.32 -11.41 -12.23
C PHE A 57 -0.03 -11.78 -12.97
N ILE A 58 0.97 -12.36 -12.29
CA ILE A 58 2.22 -12.83 -12.89
C ILE A 58 1.96 -13.92 -13.96
N ARG A 59 0.99 -14.81 -13.74
CA ARG A 59 0.61 -15.87 -14.70
C ARG A 59 -0.08 -15.35 -15.96
N HIS A 60 -0.72 -14.18 -15.89
CA HIS A 60 -1.48 -13.59 -17.00
C HIS A 60 -0.82 -12.35 -17.61
N ALA A 61 0.19 -11.78 -16.96
CA ALA A 61 1.03 -10.77 -17.56
C ALA A 61 1.80 -11.42 -18.71
N GLU A 62 1.59 -10.93 -19.93
CA GLU A 62 2.59 -11.15 -20.98
C GLU A 62 3.97 -10.75 -20.42
N PRO A 63 5.03 -11.50 -20.74
CA PRO A 63 6.33 -11.26 -20.15
C PRO A 63 6.67 -9.77 -20.22
N LEU A 64 6.88 -9.14 -19.06
CA LEU A 64 7.22 -7.71 -18.94
C LEU A 64 8.54 -7.34 -19.64
N PHE A 65 9.22 -8.34 -20.20
CA PHE A 65 10.35 -8.19 -21.10
C PHE A 65 9.84 -7.78 -22.48
N THR A 66 10.26 -6.61 -22.94
CA THR A 66 10.01 -6.14 -24.30
C THR A 66 10.31 -7.25 -25.31
N GLU A 67 9.46 -7.44 -26.33
CA GLU A 67 9.63 -8.45 -27.39
C GLU A 67 11.08 -8.50 -27.94
N ARG A 68 11.74 -7.34 -27.98
CA ARG A 68 13.16 -7.14 -28.33
C ARG A 68 14.10 -7.98 -27.46
N VAL A 69 13.90 -8.03 -26.14
CA VAL A 69 14.67 -8.84 -25.17
C VAL A 69 14.41 -10.34 -25.38
N MET A 70 13.17 -10.73 -25.66
CA MET A 70 12.83 -12.13 -25.89
C MET A 70 13.48 -12.66 -27.18
N LYS A 71 13.42 -11.86 -28.25
CA LYS A 71 13.98 -12.19 -29.57
C LYS A 71 15.50 -12.11 -29.65
N VAL A 72 16.18 -11.37 -28.77
CA VAL A 72 17.64 -11.23 -28.83
C VAL A 72 18.31 -12.58 -28.59
N ARG A 73 19.17 -13.00 -29.52
CA ARG A 73 20.02 -14.16 -29.31
C ARG A 73 21.16 -13.71 -28.41
N VAL A 74 21.18 -14.16 -27.15
CA VAL A 74 22.40 -14.04 -26.34
C VAL A 74 23.45 -14.88 -27.04
N LEU A 75 24.54 -14.24 -27.43
CA LEU A 75 25.68 -14.92 -28.04
C LEU A 75 26.08 -16.08 -27.13
N SER A 76 26.16 -17.31 -27.65
CA SER A 76 26.51 -18.50 -26.87
C SER A 76 27.89 -18.42 -26.20
N LYS A 77 28.69 -17.41 -26.57
CA LYS A 77 29.99 -17.08 -25.99
C LYS A 77 29.95 -15.87 -25.04
N PHE A 78 28.77 -15.43 -24.60
CA PHE A 78 28.66 -14.41 -23.56
C PHE A 78 29.37 -14.94 -22.31
N LYS A 79 30.57 -14.42 -22.08
CA LYS A 79 31.33 -14.68 -20.87
C LYS A 79 31.03 -13.55 -19.93
N LEU A 80 30.56 -13.92 -18.76
CA LEU A 80 30.43 -12.96 -17.69
C LEU A 80 31.83 -12.38 -17.38
N PRO A 81 31.97 -11.05 -17.27
CA PRO A 81 33.21 -10.44 -16.81
C PRO A 81 33.67 -11.09 -15.51
N SER A 82 34.93 -11.48 -15.41
CA SER A 82 35.45 -12.20 -14.24
C SER A 82 35.44 -11.37 -12.95
N GLN A 83 35.38 -10.05 -13.08
CA GLN A 83 35.24 -9.11 -11.97
C GLN A 83 33.82 -9.08 -11.40
N LEU A 84 32.82 -9.55 -12.15
CA LEU A 84 31.42 -9.54 -11.76
C LEU A 84 31.13 -10.77 -10.89
N ARG A 85 30.88 -10.51 -9.61
CA ARG A 85 30.47 -11.57 -8.67
C ARG A 85 29.02 -11.94 -8.90
N VAL A 86 28.72 -13.23 -8.80
CA VAL A 86 27.35 -13.75 -8.78
C VAL A 86 26.61 -13.18 -7.58
N TYR A 87 25.37 -12.75 -7.81
CA TYR A 87 24.49 -12.25 -6.77
C TYR A 87 23.79 -13.39 -6.04
N GLU A 88 24.12 -13.53 -4.76
CA GLU A 88 23.52 -14.52 -3.86
C GLU A 88 22.52 -13.88 -2.88
N GLY A 89 22.14 -12.61 -3.08
CA GLY A 89 21.22 -11.90 -2.17
C GLY A 89 21.88 -11.37 -0.88
N LYS A 90 23.21 -11.45 -0.77
CA LYS A 90 23.97 -11.03 0.43
C LYS A 90 24.48 -9.59 0.36
N THR A 91 24.69 -9.06 -0.86
CA THR A 91 25.14 -7.69 -1.09
C THR A 91 23.95 -6.77 -1.33
N ASN A 92 24.16 -5.45 -1.27
CA ASN A 92 23.12 -4.49 -1.66
C ASN A 92 22.68 -4.75 -3.11
N PRO A 93 21.37 -4.93 -3.38
CA PRO A 93 20.86 -5.16 -4.72
C PRO A 93 21.14 -4.00 -5.70
N ILE A 94 21.13 -2.76 -5.20
CA ILE A 94 21.36 -1.56 -6.03
C ILE A 94 22.83 -1.48 -6.45
N ASP A 95 23.74 -1.60 -5.49
CA ASP A 95 25.18 -1.57 -5.78
C ASP A 95 25.59 -2.71 -6.72
N HIS A 96 24.95 -3.88 -6.57
CA HIS A 96 25.17 -5.01 -7.48
C HIS A 96 24.67 -4.72 -8.89
N LEU A 97 23.49 -4.11 -9.04
CA LEU A 97 22.95 -3.71 -10.34
C LEU A 97 23.83 -2.66 -11.03
N ASP A 98 24.32 -1.67 -10.30
CA ASP A 98 25.20 -0.64 -10.86
C ASP A 98 26.54 -1.21 -11.30
N SER A 99 27.11 -2.12 -10.49
CA SER A 99 28.32 -2.88 -10.84
C SER A 99 28.10 -3.69 -12.13
N TYR A 100 26.96 -4.38 -12.24
CA TYR A 100 26.57 -5.12 -13.43
C TYR A 100 26.50 -4.21 -14.68
N LYS A 101 25.74 -3.12 -14.59
CA LYS A 101 25.57 -2.15 -15.69
C LYS A 101 26.91 -1.62 -16.17
N ASN A 102 27.76 -1.17 -15.25
CA ASN A 102 29.07 -0.60 -15.58
C ASN A 102 29.96 -1.59 -16.37
N LEU A 103 29.99 -2.84 -15.94
CA LEU A 103 30.81 -3.87 -16.60
C LEU A 103 30.27 -4.27 -17.97
N ILE A 104 28.95 -4.33 -18.12
CA ILE A 104 28.30 -4.68 -19.39
C ILE A 104 28.38 -3.53 -20.40
N MET A 105 28.24 -2.28 -19.95
CA MET A 105 28.46 -1.09 -20.78
C MET A 105 29.88 -1.04 -21.34
N LEU A 106 30.89 -1.40 -20.53
CA LEU A 106 32.30 -1.46 -20.98
C LEU A 106 32.51 -2.46 -22.12
N GLN A 107 31.75 -3.56 -22.12
CA GLN A 107 31.79 -4.58 -23.17
C GLN A 107 31.02 -4.18 -24.44
N GLY A 108 30.27 -3.07 -24.40
CA GLY A 108 29.51 -2.54 -25.54
C GLY A 108 28.24 -3.34 -25.87
N TYR A 109 27.66 -4.05 -24.89
CA TYR A 109 26.42 -4.79 -25.10
C TYR A 109 25.20 -3.86 -25.10
N SER A 110 24.19 -4.22 -25.90
CA SER A 110 22.90 -3.51 -25.89
C SER A 110 22.09 -3.84 -24.64
N ASP A 111 21.13 -2.98 -24.31
CA ASP A 111 20.23 -3.15 -23.16
C ASP A 111 19.49 -4.50 -23.19
N GLU A 112 19.16 -5.02 -24.37
CA GLU A 112 18.48 -6.31 -24.50
C GLU A 112 19.38 -7.47 -24.09
N VAL A 113 20.66 -7.42 -24.50
CA VAL A 113 21.65 -8.42 -24.12
C VAL A 113 21.98 -8.31 -22.64
N MET A 114 22.06 -7.09 -22.11
CA MET A 114 22.22 -6.80 -20.68
C MET A 114 21.08 -7.42 -19.86
N CYS A 115 19.82 -7.13 -20.20
CA CYS A 115 18.65 -7.68 -19.51
C CYS A 115 18.65 -9.21 -19.51
N LYS A 116 18.95 -9.83 -20.66
CA LYS A 116 18.93 -11.30 -20.77
C LYS A 116 20.13 -11.96 -20.07
N GLY A 117 21.30 -11.32 -20.12
CA GLY A 117 22.52 -11.76 -19.44
C GLY A 117 22.47 -11.63 -17.91
N PHE A 118 21.66 -10.72 -17.37
CA PHE A 118 21.54 -10.51 -15.92
C PHE A 118 21.09 -11.77 -15.20
N SER A 119 20.19 -12.56 -15.80
CA SER A 119 19.73 -13.84 -15.24
C SER A 119 20.88 -14.83 -14.94
N ALA A 120 21.95 -14.80 -15.74
CA ALA A 120 23.13 -15.66 -15.54
C ALA A 120 23.97 -15.28 -14.30
N ASN A 121 23.71 -14.10 -13.72
CA ASN A 121 24.41 -13.59 -12.52
C ASN A 121 23.72 -13.97 -11.23
N LEU A 122 22.55 -14.60 -11.29
CA LEU A 122 21.75 -14.94 -10.11
C LEU A 122 21.99 -16.39 -9.71
N LYS A 123 22.10 -16.65 -8.40
CA LYS A 123 22.28 -18.01 -7.85
C LYS A 123 21.42 -18.23 -6.60
N GLY A 124 21.14 -19.50 -6.30
CA GLY A 124 20.39 -19.91 -5.13
C GLY A 124 18.90 -19.54 -5.24
N LEU A 125 18.28 -19.19 -4.11
CA LEU A 125 16.87 -18.79 -4.03
C LEU A 125 16.54 -17.51 -4.83
N VAL A 126 17.58 -16.80 -5.31
CA VAL A 126 17.44 -15.60 -6.13
C VAL A 126 17.18 -15.94 -7.61
N ARG A 127 17.40 -17.19 -8.02
CA ARG A 127 17.15 -17.66 -9.40
C ARG A 127 15.74 -18.28 -9.47
N SER A 128 14.77 -17.47 -9.92
CA SER A 128 13.36 -17.85 -10.12
C SER A 128 13.16 -18.85 -11.25
#